data_AF-A0A3C0C6E3-F1
#
_entry.id   AF-A0A3C0C6E3-F1
#
_cell.length_a   1.000
_cell.length_b   1.000
_cell.length_c   1.000
_cell.angle_alpha   90.00
_cell.angle_beta   90.00
_cell.angle_gamma   90.00
#
_symmetry.space_group_name_H-M   'P 1'
#
loop_
_entity.id
_entity.type
_entity.pdbx_description
1 polymer ?
#
loop_
_entity_poly.entity_id
_entity_poly.type
_entity_poly.pdbx_seq_one_letter_code
_entity_poly.pdbx_strand_id
1 'polypeptide(L)'
;SGLKMAADPMGGSGVHFWEPIADIWGLDIDVINKDVDPTFSFMPLDHDGKVRMDCSSPYAMANLVALKERYDIAFGNDPDYDRHGIVTKEGLMPPNSYLAAAIEYLFTHRPGWSDNCMAGKTLVSSSMIDKAVDSISRKIYEVPVGFKWFV
;
A
#
# COMPACT_ATOMS: atom_id res chain seq x y z
N SER A 1 -11.52 14.71 -6.98
CA SER A 1 -10.81 13.98 -8.04
C SER A 1 -11.74 13.08 -8.85
N GLY A 2 -12.84 12.55 -8.27
CA GLY A 2 -13.79 11.70 -9.01
C GLY A 2 -13.20 10.34 -9.38
N LEU A 3 -12.16 9.90 -8.66
CA LEU A 3 -11.52 8.61 -8.87
C LEU A 3 -12.46 7.50 -8.43
N LYS A 4 -12.55 6.46 -9.25
CA LYS A 4 -13.22 5.22 -8.89
C LYS A 4 -12.21 4.26 -8.29
N MET A 5 -12.46 3.82 -7.06
CA MET A 5 -11.50 3.07 -6.25
C MET A 5 -12.04 1.74 -5.81
N ALA A 6 -11.15 0.82 -5.44
CA ALA A 6 -11.52 -0.43 -4.79
C ALA A 6 -10.62 -0.74 -3.60
N ALA A 7 -11.18 -1.44 -2.62
CA ALA A 7 -10.44 -2.02 -1.51
C ALA A 7 -10.74 -3.51 -1.39
N ASP A 8 -9.69 -4.32 -1.27
CA ASP A 8 -9.77 -5.72 -0.85
C ASP A 8 -9.27 -5.84 0.59
N PRO A 9 -10.18 -5.99 1.57
CA PRO A 9 -9.84 -6.20 2.96
C PRO A 9 -9.05 -7.47 3.28
N MET A 10 -9.03 -8.46 2.37
CA MET A 10 -8.40 -9.77 2.55
C MET A 10 -8.77 -10.47 3.88
N GLY A 11 -9.99 -10.25 4.38
CA GLY A 11 -10.48 -10.75 5.68
C GLY A 11 -9.77 -10.20 6.91
N GLY A 12 -9.07 -9.08 6.79
CA GLY A 12 -8.31 -8.49 7.88
C GLY A 12 -9.12 -7.60 8.82
N SER A 13 -8.45 -7.14 9.88
CA SER A 13 -9.02 -6.37 10.99
C SER A 13 -9.65 -5.03 10.58
N GLY A 14 -9.20 -4.43 9.48
CA GLY A 14 -9.76 -3.19 8.94
C GLY A 14 -10.95 -3.36 7.97
N VAL A 15 -11.53 -4.56 7.84
CA VAL A 15 -12.67 -4.81 6.94
C VAL A 15 -13.84 -3.83 7.14
N HIS A 16 -14.08 -3.41 8.38
CA HIS A 16 -15.13 -2.45 8.74
C HIS A 16 -14.66 -0.99 8.75
N PHE A 17 -13.45 -0.68 8.29
CA PHE A 17 -12.95 0.70 8.18
C PHE A 17 -13.16 1.28 6.79
N TRP A 18 -13.11 0.46 5.74
CA TRP A 18 -13.22 0.95 4.35
C TRP A 18 -14.57 1.59 4.04
N GLU A 19 -15.69 0.98 4.46
CA GLU A 19 -17.02 1.55 4.21
C GLU A 19 -17.23 2.87 4.98
N PRO A 20 -16.93 2.98 6.29
CA PRO A 20 -16.99 4.28 6.96
C PRO A 20 -16.08 5.35 6.34
N ILE A 21 -14.88 4.98 5.88
CA ILE A 21 -14.00 5.92 5.16
C ILE A 21 -14.69 6.42 3.89
N ALA A 22 -15.32 5.52 3.12
CA ALA A 22 -16.04 5.89 1.91
C ALA A 22 -17.23 6.82 2.22
N ASP A 23 -18.03 6.49 3.24
CA ASP A 23 -19.23 7.23 3.61
C ASP A 23 -18.92 8.63 4.17
N ILE A 24 -17.97 8.72 5.11
CA ILE A 24 -17.62 9.98 5.78
C ILE A 24 -17.11 11.01 4.78
N TRP A 25 -16.34 10.56 3.79
CA TRP A 25 -15.66 11.45 2.85
C TRP A 25 -16.32 11.48 1.46
N GLY A 26 -17.43 10.76 1.26
CA GLY A 26 -18.14 10.69 -0.02
C GLY A 26 -17.26 10.15 -1.15
N LEU A 27 -16.45 9.12 -0.87
CA LEU A 27 -15.51 8.53 -1.82
C LEU A 27 -16.17 7.36 -2.56
N ASP A 28 -15.89 7.25 -3.86
CA ASP A 28 -16.32 6.12 -4.70
C ASP A 28 -15.36 4.94 -4.48
N ILE A 29 -15.56 4.19 -3.39
CA ILE A 29 -14.77 3.00 -3.03
C ILE A 29 -15.68 1.77 -3.02
N ASP A 30 -15.42 0.84 -3.93
CA ASP A 30 -16.01 -0.50 -3.89
C ASP A 30 -15.19 -1.40 -2.95
N VAL A 31 -15.82 -1.92 -1.89
CA VAL A 31 -15.21 -2.95 -1.03
C VAL A 31 -15.55 -4.33 -1.58
N ILE A 32 -14.56 -5.00 -2.16
CA ILE A 32 -14.76 -6.16 -3.06
C ILE A 32 -15.04 -7.45 -2.28
N ASN A 33 -14.22 -7.74 -1.26
CA ASN A 33 -14.28 -8.97 -0.48
C ASN A 33 -14.49 -8.66 1.00
N LYS A 34 -15.75 -8.73 1.44
CA LYS A 34 -16.14 -8.42 2.83
C LYS A 34 -16.15 -9.67 3.72
N ASP A 35 -15.77 -10.83 3.19
CA ASP A 35 -15.87 -12.08 3.92
C ASP A 35 -14.85 -12.12 5.07
N VAL A 36 -15.33 -12.49 6.25
CA VAL A 36 -14.51 -12.75 7.44
C VAL A 36 -14.64 -14.23 7.76
N ASP A 37 -13.65 -15.00 7.32
CA ASP A 37 -13.59 -16.45 7.46
C ASP A 37 -12.24 -16.82 8.08
N PRO A 38 -12.19 -17.42 9.29
CA PRO A 38 -10.95 -17.84 9.93
C PRO A 38 -10.12 -18.84 9.11
N THR A 39 -10.73 -19.51 8.12
CA THR A 39 -10.03 -20.41 7.20
C THR A 39 -9.44 -19.68 5.99
N PHE A 40 -9.84 -18.43 5.75
CA PHE A 40 -9.47 -17.61 4.58
C PHE A 40 -9.72 -18.32 3.24
N SER A 41 -10.80 -19.10 3.16
CA SER A 41 -11.12 -19.94 2.00
C SER A 41 -11.34 -19.17 0.69
N PHE A 42 -11.62 -17.87 0.78
CA PHE A 42 -11.77 -16.94 -0.35
C PHE A 42 -10.43 -16.49 -0.97
N MET A 43 -9.30 -16.72 -0.29
CA MET A 43 -8.00 -16.25 -0.75
C MET A 43 -7.42 -17.15 -1.86
N PRO A 44 -6.89 -16.55 -2.94
CA PRO A 44 -5.98 -17.26 -3.83
C PRO A 44 -4.77 -17.79 -3.07
N LEU A 45 -4.21 -18.90 -3.54
CA LEU A 45 -2.96 -19.42 -3.00
C LEU A 45 -1.80 -18.50 -3.41
N ASP A 46 -0.88 -18.28 -2.48
CA ASP A 46 0.36 -17.56 -2.75
C ASP A 46 1.33 -18.42 -3.59
N HIS A 47 2.48 -17.86 -3.98
CA HIS A 47 3.48 -18.50 -4.84
C HIS A 47 3.94 -19.90 -4.38
N ASP A 48 3.85 -20.21 -3.09
CA ASP A 48 4.21 -21.49 -2.48
C ASP A 48 3.01 -22.44 -2.28
N GLY A 49 1.84 -22.10 -2.83
CA GLY A 49 0.61 -22.90 -2.72
C GLY A 49 -0.06 -22.80 -1.35
N LYS A 50 0.34 -21.86 -0.49
CA LYS A 50 -0.25 -21.65 0.83
C LYS A 50 -1.22 -20.49 0.84
N VAL A 51 -2.20 -20.56 1.74
CA VAL A 51 -3.06 -19.41 2.04
C VAL A 51 -2.25 -18.40 2.86
N ARG A 52 -2.00 -17.22 2.27
CA ARG A 52 -1.30 -16.11 2.91
C ARG A 52 -1.91 -14.80 2.44
N MET A 53 -2.31 -13.97 3.40
CA MET A 53 -2.91 -12.65 3.15
C MET A 53 -1.79 -11.62 2.98
N ASP A 54 -0.96 -11.80 1.95
CA ASP A 54 0.12 -10.88 1.64
C ASP A 54 -0.31 -9.88 0.56
N CYS A 55 -0.62 -8.65 0.99
CA CYS A 55 -1.05 -7.58 0.10
C CYS A 55 0.05 -7.13 -0.90
N SER A 56 1.29 -7.60 -0.75
CA SER A 56 2.39 -7.33 -1.68
C SER A 56 2.69 -8.49 -2.64
N SER A 57 2.03 -9.63 -2.48
CA SER A 57 2.18 -10.78 -3.38
C SER A 57 1.23 -10.67 -4.57
N PRO A 58 1.73 -10.75 -5.83
CA PRO A 58 0.86 -10.78 -7.00
C PRO A 58 -0.03 -12.03 -7.08
N TYR A 59 0.30 -13.09 -6.34
CA TYR A 59 -0.47 -14.33 -6.28
C TYR A 59 -1.66 -14.18 -5.32
N ALA A 60 -1.40 -13.74 -4.09
CA ALA A 60 -2.46 -13.50 -3.10
C ALA A 60 -3.40 -12.37 -3.56
N MET A 61 -2.87 -11.36 -4.25
CA MET A 61 -3.63 -10.23 -4.79
C MET A 61 -4.32 -10.51 -6.14
N ALA A 62 -4.29 -11.75 -6.64
CA ALA A 62 -4.78 -12.09 -7.98
C ALA A 62 -6.22 -11.65 -8.23
N ASN A 63 -7.11 -11.79 -7.23
CA ASN A 63 -8.51 -11.37 -7.32
C ASN A 63 -8.63 -9.86 -7.57
N LEU A 64 -7.91 -9.03 -6.80
CA LEU A 64 -7.94 -7.59 -6.96
C LEU A 64 -7.28 -7.13 -8.26
N VAL A 65 -6.14 -7.73 -8.61
CA VAL A 65 -5.42 -7.43 -9.87
C VAL A 65 -6.26 -7.75 -11.09
N ALA A 66 -7.09 -8.80 -11.06
CA ALA A 66 -8.03 -9.12 -12.15
C ALA A 66 -9.07 -8.02 -12.39
N LEU A 67 -9.31 -7.15 -11.41
CA LEU A 67 -10.25 -6.03 -11.50
C LEU A 67 -9.59 -4.70 -11.87
N LYS A 68 -8.28 -4.67 -12.13
CA LYS A 68 -7.51 -3.42 -12.32
C LYS A 68 -8.05 -2.47 -13.39
N GLU A 69 -8.71 -2.98 -14.42
CA GLU A 69 -9.27 -2.15 -15.51
C GLU A 69 -10.58 -1.44 -15.10
N ARG A 70 -11.20 -1.85 -13.99
CA ARG A 70 -12.48 -1.29 -13.50
C ARG A 70 -12.31 -0.09 -12.58
N TYR A 71 -11.09 0.15 -12.10
CA TYR A 71 -10.77 1.14 -11.07
C TYR A 71 -9.57 1.98 -11.52
N ASP A 72 -9.52 3.23 -11.07
CA ASP A 72 -8.35 4.09 -11.29
C ASP A 72 -7.20 3.69 -10.38
N ILE A 73 -7.53 3.30 -9.15
CA ILE A 73 -6.59 2.79 -8.13
C ILE A 73 -7.32 1.82 -7.20
N ALA A 74 -6.63 0.79 -6.74
CA ALA A 74 -7.16 -0.14 -5.75
C ALA A 74 -6.13 -0.51 -4.67
N PHE A 75 -6.62 -0.93 -3.52
CA PHE A 75 -5.83 -1.15 -2.31
C PHE A 75 -6.07 -2.55 -1.74
N GLY A 76 -5.00 -3.22 -1.30
CA GLY A 76 -5.09 -4.38 -0.43
C GLY A 76 -4.33 -4.17 0.86
N ASN A 77 -4.80 -4.77 1.94
CA ASN A 77 -4.13 -4.78 3.23
C ASN A 77 -4.04 -6.19 3.76
N ASP A 78 -2.99 -6.48 4.51
CA ASP A 78 -2.86 -7.73 5.26
C ASP A 78 -3.69 -7.69 6.56
N PRO A 79 -3.80 -8.80 7.31
CA PRO A 79 -4.79 -8.91 8.39
C PRO A 79 -4.68 -7.88 9.51
N ASP A 80 -3.48 -7.42 9.83
CA ASP A 80 -3.18 -6.41 10.85
C ASP A 80 -3.08 -4.97 10.29
N TYR A 81 -3.25 -4.80 8.98
CA TYR A 81 -3.44 -3.50 8.32
C TYR A 81 -2.25 -2.52 8.41
N ASP A 82 -1.05 -2.98 8.76
CA ASP A 82 0.15 -2.16 8.78
C ASP A 82 0.91 -2.18 7.43
N ARG A 83 0.62 -3.14 6.56
CA ARG A 83 1.13 -3.22 5.19
C ARG A 83 0.08 -2.81 4.16
N HIS A 84 0.56 -2.48 2.96
CA HIS A 84 -0.27 -2.01 1.86
C HIS A 84 0.17 -2.60 0.52
N GLY A 85 -0.81 -2.92 -0.32
CA GLY A 85 -0.68 -3.24 -1.73
C GLY A 85 -1.40 -2.20 -2.57
N ILE A 86 -0.73 -1.67 -3.60
CA ILE A 86 -1.30 -0.64 -4.49
C ILE A 86 -1.46 -1.23 -5.89
N VAL A 87 -2.67 -1.26 -6.40
CA VAL A 87 -2.99 -1.74 -7.74
C VAL A 87 -3.40 -0.57 -8.62
N THR A 88 -2.77 -0.45 -9.79
CA THR A 88 -3.16 0.48 -10.86
C THR A 88 -3.53 -0.33 -12.10
N LYS A 89 -3.87 0.34 -13.21
CA LYS A 89 -4.09 -0.33 -14.50
C LYS A 89 -2.88 -1.12 -15.01
N GLU A 90 -1.67 -0.80 -14.53
CA GLU A 90 -0.47 -1.59 -14.86
C GLU A 90 -0.38 -2.90 -14.05
N GLY A 91 -1.08 -2.99 -12.92
CA GLY A 91 -1.09 -4.14 -12.02
C GLY A 91 -0.69 -3.76 -10.61
N LEU A 92 -0.25 -4.75 -9.83
CA LEU A 92 0.29 -4.53 -8.48
C LEU A 92 1.63 -3.80 -8.57
N MET A 93 1.72 -2.63 -7.96
CA MET A 93 2.92 -1.81 -7.92
C MET A 93 3.97 -2.47 -7.01
N PRO A 94 5.25 -2.55 -7.44
CA PRO A 94 6.32 -3.00 -6.57
C PRO A 94 6.43 -2.10 -5.33
N PRO A 95 6.57 -2.64 -4.10
CA PRO A 95 6.58 -1.83 -2.87
C PRO A 95 7.63 -0.72 -2.87
N ASN A 96 8.86 -1.01 -3.31
CA ASN A 96 9.94 -0.01 -3.40
C ASN A 96 9.60 1.15 -4.36
N SER A 97 8.81 0.88 -5.41
CA SER A 97 8.38 1.93 -6.34
C SER A 97 7.38 2.86 -5.70
N TYR A 98 6.42 2.31 -4.95
CA TYR A 98 5.48 3.12 -4.19
C TYR A 98 6.17 3.95 -3.11
N LEU A 99 7.14 3.38 -2.38
CA LEU A 99 7.89 4.11 -1.36
C LEU A 99 8.61 5.34 -1.92
N ALA A 100 9.28 5.22 -3.07
CA ALA A 100 9.94 6.36 -3.71
C ALA A 100 8.94 7.46 -4.09
N ALA A 101 7.83 7.08 -4.73
CA ALA A 101 6.78 8.02 -5.12
C ALA A 101 6.11 8.70 -3.91
N ALA A 102 5.84 7.94 -2.85
CA ALA A 102 5.22 8.45 -1.62
C ALA A 102 6.13 9.46 -0.91
N ILE A 103 7.43 9.16 -0.80
CA ILE A 103 8.42 10.05 -0.20
C ILE A 103 8.49 11.36 -1.01
N GLU A 104 8.67 11.27 -2.33
CA GLU A 104 8.74 12.45 -3.19
C GLU A 104 7.50 13.34 -3.06
N TYR A 105 6.32 12.73 -3.15
CA TYR A 105 5.05 13.45 -3.05
C TYR A 105 4.88 14.12 -1.69
N LEU A 106 5.16 13.42 -0.59
CA LEU A 106 4.98 13.97 0.76
C LEU A 106 5.90 15.17 1.01
N PHE A 107 7.18 15.08 0.69
CA PHE A 107 8.13 16.17 0.93
C PHE A 107 7.86 17.42 0.05
N THR A 108 7.21 17.25 -1.10
CA THR A 108 6.82 18.35 -1.99
C THR A 108 5.43 18.92 -1.69
N HIS A 109 4.58 18.17 -0.97
CA HIS A 109 3.18 18.54 -0.68
C HIS A 109 2.88 18.66 0.83
N ARG A 110 3.91 18.88 1.65
CA ARG A 110 3.79 19.16 3.09
C ARG A 110 4.57 20.43 3.46
N PRO A 111 4.07 21.63 3.09
CA PRO A 111 4.78 22.88 3.34
C PRO A 111 5.02 23.20 4.83
N GLY A 112 4.29 22.54 5.74
CA GLY A 112 4.48 22.67 7.18
C GLY A 112 5.57 21.77 7.77
N TRP A 113 6.21 20.90 6.98
CA TRP A 113 7.30 20.06 7.48
C TRP A 113 8.60 20.85 7.58
N SER A 114 9.34 20.63 8.66
CA SER A 114 10.64 21.25 8.89
C SER A 114 11.61 20.97 7.74
N ASP A 115 12.46 21.95 7.41
CA ASP A 115 13.57 21.76 6.47
C ASP A 115 14.56 20.69 6.94
N ASN A 116 14.62 20.44 8.25
CA ASN A 116 15.45 19.39 8.85
C ASN A 116 14.77 18.01 8.88
N CYS A 117 13.54 17.87 8.40
CA CYS A 117 12.88 16.58 8.29
C CYS A 117 13.62 15.69 7.26
N MET A 118 13.87 14.43 7.62
CA MET A 118 14.63 13.47 6.82
C MET A 118 13.74 12.28 6.43
N ALA A 119 14.02 11.68 5.28
CA ALA A 119 13.36 10.46 4.83
C ALA A 119 14.03 9.23 5.47
N GLY A 120 13.30 8.48 6.29
CA GLY A 120 13.78 7.21 6.84
C GLY A 120 13.80 6.11 5.79
N LYS A 121 14.91 5.37 5.67
CA LYS A 121 15.07 4.28 4.70
C LYS A 121 15.83 3.12 5.33
N THR A 122 15.38 1.88 5.13
CA THR A 122 16.20 0.72 5.51
C THR A 122 17.26 0.45 4.44
N LEU A 123 18.46 0.02 4.83
CA LEU A 123 19.62 -0.20 3.96
C LEU A 123 19.33 -1.11 2.74
N VAL A 124 18.37 -2.03 2.85
CA VAL A 124 18.02 -2.99 1.79
C VAL A 124 16.93 -2.48 0.84
N SER A 125 16.36 -1.30 1.09
CA SER A 125 15.39 -0.65 0.21
C SER A 125 16.07 -0.11 -1.05
N SER A 126 15.30 0.03 -2.13
CA SER A 126 15.82 0.44 -3.45
C SER A 126 16.56 1.78 -3.41
N SER A 127 17.65 1.89 -4.17
CA SER A 127 18.37 3.15 -4.36
C SER A 127 17.60 4.20 -5.20
N MET A 128 16.45 3.82 -5.74
CA MET A 128 15.51 4.77 -6.31
C MET A 128 14.99 5.76 -5.26
N ILE A 129 14.89 5.34 -3.98
CA ILE A 129 14.53 6.24 -2.88
C ILE A 129 15.61 7.32 -2.70
N ASP A 130 16.88 6.95 -2.79
CA ASP A 130 18.00 7.90 -2.72
C ASP A 130 17.86 8.98 -3.80
N LYS A 131 17.65 8.54 -5.04
CA LYS A 131 17.46 9.46 -6.18
C LYS A 131 16.24 10.36 -6.03
N ALA A 132 15.13 9.84 -5.52
CA ALA A 132 13.89 10.60 -5.32
C ALA A 132 14.01 11.63 -4.18
N VAL A 133 14.79 11.34 -3.15
CA VAL A 133 15.05 12.28 -2.05
C VAL A 133 16.05 13.36 -2.46
N ASP A 134 17.10 12.98 -3.18
CA ASP A 134 18.11 13.91 -3.69
C ASP A 134 17.52 14.90 -4.71
N SER A 135 16.60 14.46 -5.58
CA SER A 135 15.97 15.32 -6.60
C SER A 135 15.18 16.48 -6.00
N ILE A 136 14.69 16.33 -4.76
CA ILE A 136 13.93 17.35 -4.03
C ILE A 136 14.76 18.00 -2.91
N SER A 137 16.08 17.84 -2.94
CA SER A 137 17.03 18.44 -1.98
C SER A 137 16.75 18.10 -0.52
N ARG A 138 16.26 16.88 -0.26
CA ARG A 138 16.04 16.36 1.10
C ARG A 138 17.16 15.38 1.47
N LYS A 139 17.18 14.92 2.72
CA LYS A 139 18.21 14.01 3.25
C LYS A 139 17.61 12.68 3.66
N ILE A 140 18.39 11.62 3.48
CA ILE A 140 18.04 10.27 3.94
C ILE A 140 18.66 9.98 5.30
N TYR A 141 17.87 9.34 6.16
CA TYR A 141 18.33 8.66 7.37
C TYR A 141 18.29 7.15 7.15
N GLU A 142 19.44 6.57 6.80
CA GLU A 142 19.54 5.14 6.48
C GLU A 142 19.82 4.30 7.73
N VAL A 143 19.07 3.21 7.89
CA VAL A 143 19.10 2.35 9.08
C VAL A 143 19.10 0.85 8.70
N PRO A 144 19.46 -0.07 9.62
CA PRO A 144 19.31 -1.51 9.38
C PRO A 144 17.84 -1.94 9.15
N VAL A 145 17.64 -3.20 8.77
CA VAL A 145 16.30 -3.77 8.60
C VAL A 145 15.51 -3.74 9.93
N GLY A 146 14.25 -3.31 9.83
CA GLY A 146 13.27 -3.32 10.91
C GLY A 146 12.67 -1.96 11.19
N PHE A 147 11.34 -1.89 11.30
CA PHE A 147 10.62 -0.63 11.52
C PHE A 147 10.93 0.02 12.88
N LYS A 148 11.47 -0.74 13.83
CA LYS A 148 11.89 -0.26 15.18
C LYS A 148 12.86 0.92 15.18
N TRP A 149 13.52 1.21 14.07
CA TRP A 149 14.46 2.32 13.94
C TRP A 149 13.77 3.66 13.61
N PHE A 150 12.45 3.66 13.36
CA PHE A 150 11.65 4.84 13.03
C PHE A 150 10.64 5.22 14.13
N VAL A 151 10.76 4.63 15.33
CA VAL A 151 9.87 4.85 16.49
C VAL A 151 10.37 6.02 17.35
#